data_AF-V9E0M6-F1
#
_entry.id   AF-V9E0M6-F1
#
_cell.length_a   1.000
_cell.length_b   1.000
_cell.length_c   1.000
_cell.angle_alpha   90.00
_cell.angle_beta   90.00
_cell.angle_gamma   90.00
#
_symmetry.space_group_name_H-M   'P 1'
#
loop_
_entity.id
_entity.type
_entity.pdbx_description
1 polymer ?
#
loop_
_entity_poly.entity_id
_entity_poly.type
_entity_poly.pdbx_seq_one_letter_code
_entity_poly.pdbx_strand_id
1 'polypeptide(L)'
;MSSFSLFESVTSTITKAVAPLLSGKMQRNSVACLEFVKQNATRNNPASVVAAIDAFAASNTMMNVGAGKGAIVDAEIRQKKPRAMAEIGAYTGYSTVRFASAQREAAKAAGIDSHYYSFEYSPEFAARAREMVSFAGLDDQVTVIQGAFSDQLHHLKGKTVDVSTLTYTAIYY
;
A
#
# COMPACT_ATOMS: atom_id res chain seq x y z
N MET A 1 38.55 -19.14 -4.99
CA MET A 1 37.22 -18.63 -5.40
C MET A 1 36.23 -19.17 -4.39
N SER A 2 35.68 -18.31 -3.52
CA SER A 2 34.85 -18.79 -2.41
C SER A 2 33.47 -19.23 -2.92
N SER A 3 32.94 -20.32 -2.37
CA SER A 3 31.61 -20.86 -2.70
C SER A 3 30.47 -19.85 -2.53
N PHE A 4 30.71 -18.77 -1.78
CA PHE A 4 29.79 -17.65 -1.58
C PHE A 4 29.50 -16.84 -2.85
N SER A 5 30.50 -16.55 -3.69
CA SER A 5 30.29 -15.70 -4.88
C SER A 5 29.48 -16.41 -5.97
N LEU A 6 29.58 -17.75 -6.03
CA LEU A 6 28.80 -18.55 -6.96
C LEU A 6 27.33 -18.60 -6.56
N PHE A 7 27.04 -18.68 -5.25
CA PHE A 7 25.67 -18.64 -4.73
C PHE A 7 25.00 -17.28 -4.98
N GLU A 8 25.70 -16.16 -4.76
CA GLU A 8 25.18 -14.81 -5.06
C GLU A 8 24.95 -14.58 -6.56
N SER A 9 25.86 -15.09 -7.41
CA SER A 9 25.70 -15.00 -8.86
C SER A 9 24.50 -15.82 -9.36
N VAL A 10 24.28 -17.01 -8.79
CA VAL A 10 23.14 -17.87 -9.13
C VAL A 10 21.83 -17.25 -8.65
N THR A 11 21.78 -16.72 -7.42
CA THR A 11 20.58 -16.03 -6.90
C THR A 11 20.27 -14.75 -7.67
N SER A 12 21.29 -13.95 -8.06
CA SER A 12 21.12 -12.76 -8.90
C SER A 12 20.56 -13.11 -10.29
N THR A 13 21.09 -14.17 -10.91
CA THR A 13 20.68 -14.58 -12.27
C THR A 13 19.27 -15.14 -12.27
N ILE A 14 18.93 -15.99 -11.30
CA ILE A 14 17.57 -16.52 -11.15
C ILE A 14 16.59 -15.37 -10.87
N THR A 15 16.94 -14.44 -9.96
CA THR A 15 16.13 -13.26 -9.66
C THR A 15 15.87 -12.41 -10.89
N LYS A 16 16.90 -12.10 -11.69
CA LYS A 16 16.77 -11.34 -12.94
C LYS A 16 15.90 -12.06 -13.98
N ALA A 17 15.96 -13.37 -14.05
CA ALA A 17 15.15 -14.16 -14.98
C ALA A 17 13.66 -14.21 -14.58
N VAL A 18 13.35 -14.26 -13.28
CA VAL A 18 11.96 -14.38 -12.79
C VAL A 18 11.29 -13.02 -12.54
N ALA A 19 12.04 -11.95 -12.32
CA ALA A 19 11.49 -10.62 -12.04
C ALA A 19 10.51 -10.10 -13.11
N PRO A 20 10.76 -10.26 -14.43
CA PRO A 20 9.79 -9.84 -15.46
C PRO A 20 8.50 -10.67 -15.45
N LEU A 21 8.57 -11.95 -15.09
CA LEU A 21 7.39 -12.81 -14.99
C LEU A 21 6.56 -12.44 -13.75
N LEU A 22 7.23 -12.18 -12.63
CA LEU A 22 6.59 -11.72 -11.40
C LEU A 22 5.94 -10.35 -11.60
N SER A 23 6.63 -9.41 -12.25
CA SER A 23 6.04 -8.11 -12.59
C SER A 23 4.85 -8.28 -13.54
N GLY A 24 4.96 -9.07 -14.61
CA GLY A 24 3.83 -9.34 -15.51
C GLY A 24 2.60 -9.96 -14.80
N LYS A 25 2.79 -10.80 -13.79
CA LYS A 25 1.70 -11.34 -12.96
C LYS A 25 1.12 -10.29 -12.01
N MET A 26 1.97 -9.52 -11.34
CA MET A 26 1.56 -8.44 -10.43
C MET A 26 0.72 -7.38 -11.16
N GLN A 27 1.17 -6.94 -12.32
CA GLN A 27 0.46 -5.96 -13.14
C GLN A 27 -0.94 -6.46 -13.50
N ARG A 28 -1.06 -7.69 -14.03
CA ARG A 28 -2.36 -8.29 -14.36
C ARG A 28 -3.28 -8.41 -13.14
N ASN A 29 -2.77 -8.93 -12.03
CA ASN A 29 -3.56 -9.11 -10.81
C ASN A 29 -3.99 -7.78 -10.21
N SER A 30 -3.15 -6.74 -10.28
CA SER A 30 -3.50 -5.41 -9.76
C SER A 30 -4.65 -4.76 -10.53
N VAL A 31 -4.69 -4.94 -11.86
CA VAL A 31 -5.80 -4.46 -12.71
C VAL A 31 -7.07 -5.25 -12.42
N ALA A 32 -6.98 -6.59 -12.42
CA ALA A 32 -8.11 -7.46 -12.12
C ALA A 32 -8.70 -7.20 -10.72
N CYS A 33 -7.84 -6.91 -9.73
CA CYS A 33 -8.27 -6.57 -8.38
C CYS A 33 -9.09 -5.28 -8.35
N LEU A 34 -8.64 -4.22 -9.03
CA LEU A 34 -9.38 -2.96 -9.09
C LEU A 34 -10.76 -3.13 -9.74
N GLU A 35 -10.84 -3.85 -10.86
CA GLU A 35 -12.11 -4.14 -11.51
C GLU A 35 -13.03 -5.00 -10.64
N PHE A 36 -12.48 -6.00 -9.96
CA PHE A 36 -13.22 -6.79 -8.99
C PHE A 36 -13.80 -5.92 -7.86
N VAL A 37 -13.01 -4.98 -7.31
CA VAL A 37 -13.49 -4.04 -6.30
C VAL A 37 -14.64 -3.18 -6.84
N LYS A 38 -14.49 -2.59 -8.03
CA LYS A 38 -15.56 -1.74 -8.60
C LYS A 38 -16.89 -2.48 -8.78
N GLN A 39 -16.83 -3.79 -9.04
CA GLN A 39 -18.01 -4.64 -9.25
C GLN A 39 -18.63 -5.16 -7.95
N ASN A 40 -17.82 -5.36 -6.90
CA ASN A 40 -18.23 -6.10 -5.70
C ASN A 40 -18.21 -5.28 -4.41
N ALA A 41 -17.56 -4.11 -4.40
CA ALA A 41 -17.52 -3.21 -3.25
C ALA A 41 -18.51 -2.05 -3.39
N THR A 42 -18.89 -1.48 -2.25
CA THR A 42 -19.71 -0.27 -2.21
C THR A 42 -18.80 0.96 -2.31
N ARG A 43 -19.10 1.86 -3.25
CA ARG A 43 -18.41 3.16 -3.39
C ARG A 43 -18.54 3.97 -2.10
N ASN A 44 -17.50 4.71 -1.73
CA ASN A 44 -17.40 5.50 -0.50
C ASN A 44 -17.46 4.68 0.80
N ASN A 45 -17.16 3.38 0.72
CA ASN A 45 -17.09 2.50 1.88
C ASN A 45 -15.72 1.78 1.93
N PRO A 46 -14.73 2.33 2.67
CA PRO A 46 -13.40 1.75 2.78
C PRO A 46 -13.40 0.30 3.29
N ALA A 47 -14.29 -0.04 4.24
CA ALA A 47 -14.38 -1.40 4.77
C ALA A 47 -14.84 -2.41 3.71
N SER A 48 -15.82 -2.02 2.87
CA SER A 48 -16.27 -2.84 1.74
C SER A 48 -15.18 -3.02 0.69
N VAL A 49 -14.40 -1.97 0.41
CA VAL A 49 -13.25 -2.03 -0.51
C VAL A 49 -12.20 -3.01 0.00
N VAL A 50 -11.77 -2.89 1.27
CA VAL A 50 -10.78 -3.81 1.87
C VAL A 50 -11.29 -5.25 1.84
N ALA A 51 -12.55 -5.49 2.19
CA ALA A 51 -13.15 -6.82 2.14
C ALA A 51 -13.17 -7.42 0.72
N ALA A 52 -13.48 -6.61 -0.30
CA ALA A 52 -13.45 -7.06 -1.69
C ALA A 52 -12.02 -7.40 -2.15
N ILE A 53 -11.01 -6.63 -1.73
CA ILE A 53 -9.61 -6.96 -2.03
C ILE A 53 -9.18 -8.25 -1.33
N ASP A 54 -9.56 -8.46 -0.07
CA ASP A 54 -9.27 -9.70 0.66
C ASP A 54 -9.95 -10.91 0.01
N ALA A 55 -11.20 -10.76 -0.45
CA ALA A 55 -11.90 -11.79 -1.21
C ALA A 55 -11.21 -12.11 -2.54
N PHE A 56 -10.76 -11.09 -3.28
CA PHE A 56 -9.98 -11.30 -4.50
C PHE A 56 -8.66 -12.05 -4.22
N ALA A 57 -7.98 -11.69 -3.14
CA ALA A 57 -6.70 -12.30 -2.73
C ALA A 57 -6.84 -13.76 -2.26
N ALA A 58 -8.04 -14.21 -1.89
CA ALA A 58 -8.28 -15.60 -1.51
C ALA A 58 -8.01 -16.61 -2.65
N SER A 59 -8.11 -16.16 -3.91
CA SER A 59 -7.85 -17.00 -5.09
C SER A 59 -6.76 -16.45 -6.01
N ASN A 60 -6.19 -15.29 -5.69
CA ASN A 60 -5.18 -14.62 -6.51
C ASN A 60 -3.97 -14.23 -5.67
N THR A 61 -2.76 -14.44 -6.21
CA THR A 61 -1.54 -14.00 -5.54
C THR A 61 -1.49 -12.48 -5.48
N MET A 62 -1.58 -11.92 -4.27
CA MET A 62 -1.50 -10.49 -3.98
C MET A 62 -0.43 -10.24 -2.91
N MET A 63 0.20 -9.07 -2.97
CA MET A 63 1.25 -8.66 -2.02
C MET A 63 0.71 -7.75 -0.91
N ASN A 64 -0.51 -8.03 -0.46
CA ASN A 64 -1.20 -7.20 0.52
C ASN A 64 -0.75 -7.56 1.94
N VAL A 65 -0.85 -6.61 2.87
CA VAL A 65 -0.58 -6.84 4.30
C VAL A 65 -1.50 -7.91 4.89
N GLY A 66 -2.76 -7.96 4.42
CA GLY A 66 -3.77 -8.92 4.81
C GLY A 66 -4.38 -8.68 6.20
N ALA A 67 -5.44 -9.43 6.51
CA ALA A 67 -6.27 -9.27 7.70
C ALA A 67 -5.49 -9.25 9.03
N GLY A 68 -4.63 -10.25 9.26
CA GLY A 68 -3.93 -10.45 10.53
C GLY A 68 -2.93 -9.33 10.87
N LYS A 69 -1.97 -9.06 9.98
CA LYS A 69 -0.99 -7.98 10.18
C LYS A 69 -1.66 -6.61 10.19
N GLY A 70 -2.67 -6.41 9.35
CA GLY A 70 -3.39 -5.14 9.31
C GLY A 70 -4.12 -4.84 10.62
N ALA A 71 -4.62 -5.86 11.33
CA ALA A 71 -5.34 -5.64 12.60
C ALA A 71 -4.42 -5.10 13.70
N ILE A 72 -3.14 -5.50 13.68
CA ILE A 72 -2.11 -4.98 14.58
C ILE A 72 -1.88 -3.49 14.31
N VAL A 73 -1.73 -3.11 13.03
CA VAL A 73 -1.55 -1.71 12.64
C VAL A 73 -2.80 -0.88 12.96
N ASP A 74 -4.00 -1.43 12.74
CA ASP A 74 -5.25 -0.75 13.09
C ASP A 74 -5.33 -0.45 14.60
N ALA A 75 -4.85 -1.35 15.45
CA ALA A 75 -4.80 -1.14 16.90
C ALA A 75 -3.83 -0.01 17.28
N GLU A 76 -2.63 0.00 16.69
CA GLU A 76 -1.63 1.06 16.88
C GLU A 76 -2.16 2.43 16.45
N ILE A 77 -2.85 2.51 15.29
CA ILE A 77 -3.46 3.75 14.80
C ILE A 77 -4.50 4.27 15.78
N ARG A 78 -5.39 3.40 16.29
CA ARG A 78 -6.43 3.79 17.27
C ARG A 78 -5.83 4.27 18.59
N GLN A 79 -4.72 3.65 19.02
CA GLN A 79 -4.04 4.03 20.25
C GLN A 79 -3.32 5.38 20.12
N LYS A 80 -2.55 5.57 19.04
CA LYS A 80 -1.67 6.73 18.84
C LYS A 80 -2.37 7.95 18.24
N LYS A 81 -3.46 7.74 17.49
CA LYS A 81 -4.25 8.81 16.83
C LYS A 81 -3.35 9.76 16.02
N PRO A 82 -2.56 9.23 15.07
CA PRO A 82 -1.52 10.00 14.40
C PRO A 82 -2.12 11.10 13.51
N ARG A 83 -1.61 12.34 13.64
CA ARG A 83 -1.99 13.45 12.74
C ARG A 83 -1.44 13.27 11.33
N ALA A 84 -0.27 12.66 11.19
CA ALA A 84 0.31 12.35 9.89
C ALA A 84 0.84 10.91 9.87
N MET A 85 0.54 10.20 8.80
CA MET A 85 1.05 8.86 8.52
C MET A 85 1.70 8.82 7.14
N ALA A 86 2.74 7.99 7.00
CA ALA A 86 3.38 7.76 5.72
C ALA A 86 3.55 6.27 5.42
N GLU A 87 3.35 5.91 4.16
CA GLU A 87 3.52 4.56 3.62
C GLU A 87 4.46 4.56 2.42
N ILE A 88 5.33 3.56 2.31
CA ILE A 88 6.23 3.38 1.19
C ILE A 88 5.89 2.09 0.46
N GLY A 89 5.23 2.21 -0.70
CA GLY A 89 4.76 1.10 -1.53
C GLY A 89 3.24 0.92 -1.43
N ALA A 90 2.50 1.60 -2.31
CA ALA A 90 1.03 1.56 -2.33
C ALA A 90 0.49 0.32 -3.06
N TYR A 91 1.18 -0.12 -4.12
CA TYR A 91 0.77 -1.21 -5.00
C TYR A 91 -0.68 -1.04 -5.54
N THR A 92 -1.66 -1.74 -4.95
CA THR A 92 -3.09 -1.64 -5.32
C THR A 92 -3.88 -0.71 -4.41
N GLY A 93 -3.28 -0.19 -3.34
CA GLY A 93 -3.93 0.68 -2.36
C GLY A 93 -4.62 -0.05 -1.21
N TYR A 94 -4.41 -1.37 -1.02
CA TYR A 94 -5.02 -2.12 0.10
C TYR A 94 -4.72 -1.47 1.46
N SER A 95 -3.42 -1.33 1.76
CA SER A 95 -2.94 -0.78 3.03
C SER A 95 -3.28 0.70 3.13
N THR A 96 -3.14 1.45 2.03
CA THR A 96 -3.53 2.86 1.94
C THR A 96 -5.00 3.06 2.36
N VAL A 97 -5.95 2.33 1.76
CA VAL A 97 -7.39 2.45 2.09
C VAL A 97 -7.66 2.05 3.53
N ARG A 98 -7.10 0.92 3.97
CA ARG A 98 -7.32 0.39 5.32
C ARG A 98 -6.84 1.36 6.39
N PHE A 99 -5.57 1.77 6.31
CA PHE A 99 -4.92 2.55 7.35
C PHE A 99 -5.34 4.02 7.31
N ALA A 100 -5.55 4.60 6.12
CA ALA A 100 -6.10 5.95 6.04
C ALA A 100 -7.52 6.04 6.60
N SER A 101 -8.36 5.02 6.36
CA SER A 101 -9.68 4.96 6.98
C SER A 101 -9.59 4.84 8.50
N ALA A 102 -8.73 3.96 9.02
CA ALA A 102 -8.52 3.82 10.47
C ALA A 102 -8.00 5.12 11.10
N GLN A 103 -7.07 5.81 10.43
CA GLN A 103 -6.52 7.09 10.87
C GLN A 103 -7.61 8.16 10.92
N ARG A 104 -8.41 8.29 9.85
CA ARG A 104 -9.52 9.25 9.78
C ARG A 104 -10.51 9.06 10.92
N GLU A 105 -10.91 7.83 11.20
CA GLU A 105 -11.85 7.54 12.28
C GLU A 105 -11.24 7.80 13.67
N ALA A 106 -9.98 7.43 13.90
CA ALA A 106 -9.27 7.74 15.15
C ALA A 106 -9.10 9.25 15.37
N ALA A 107 -8.82 10.00 14.31
CA ALA A 107 -8.66 11.44 14.32
C ALA A 107 -9.99 12.17 14.59
N LYS A 108 -11.07 11.77 13.91
CA LYS A 108 -12.44 12.26 14.18
C LYS A 108 -12.85 12.04 15.63
N ALA A 109 -12.62 10.83 16.16
CA ALA A 109 -12.93 10.51 17.56
C ALA A 109 -12.12 11.36 18.56
N ALA A 110 -10.95 11.85 18.15
CA ALA A 110 -10.09 12.71 18.96
C ALA A 110 -10.29 14.22 18.71
N GLY A 111 -11.15 14.60 17.74
CA GLY A 111 -11.35 15.99 17.35
C GLY A 111 -10.10 16.65 16.74
N ILE A 112 -9.27 15.88 16.03
CA ILE A 112 -8.05 16.38 15.38
C ILE A 112 -8.11 16.14 13.87
N ASP A 113 -7.40 16.98 13.12
CA ASP A 113 -7.14 16.72 11.71
C ASP A 113 -6.10 15.61 11.54
N SER A 114 -6.21 14.88 10.43
CA SER A 114 -5.21 13.89 10.04
C SER A 114 -5.05 13.80 8.54
N HIS A 115 -3.88 13.34 8.10
CA HIS A 115 -3.60 13.09 6.68
C HIS A 115 -2.70 11.87 6.47
N TYR A 116 -2.93 11.15 5.38
CA TYR A 116 -2.17 9.95 5.00
C TYR A 116 -1.40 10.18 3.70
N TYR A 117 -0.08 9.96 3.73
CA TYR A 117 0.80 10.11 2.57
C TYR A 117 1.26 8.74 2.08
N SER A 118 0.83 8.33 0.89
CA SER A 118 1.22 7.03 0.31
C SER A 118 2.17 7.26 -0.86
N PHE A 119 3.38 6.72 -0.78
CA PHE A 119 4.41 6.88 -1.80
C PHE A 119 4.49 5.61 -2.64
N GLU A 120 4.46 5.75 -3.97
CA GLU A 120 4.54 4.63 -4.89
C GLU A 120 5.47 4.95 -6.05
N TYR A 121 6.44 4.07 -6.28
CA TYR A 121 7.45 4.27 -7.32
C TYR A 121 6.85 4.12 -8.72
N SER A 122 6.07 3.06 -8.96
CA SER A 122 5.50 2.79 -10.28
C SER A 122 4.37 3.76 -10.60
N PRO A 123 4.42 4.47 -11.75
CA PRO A 123 3.32 5.33 -12.19
C PRO A 123 1.99 4.56 -12.30
N GLU A 124 2.05 3.30 -12.70
CA GLU A 124 0.87 2.48 -12.94
C GLU A 124 0.23 2.02 -11.62
N PHE A 125 1.04 1.62 -10.64
CA PHE A 125 0.56 1.31 -9.29
C PHE A 125 0.04 2.58 -8.59
N ALA A 126 0.72 3.71 -8.75
CA ALA A 126 0.28 4.98 -8.18
C ALA A 126 -1.09 5.40 -8.74
N ALA A 127 -1.30 5.27 -10.06
CA ALA A 127 -2.59 5.54 -10.68
C ALA A 127 -3.70 4.61 -10.15
N ARG A 128 -3.43 3.31 -10.03
CA ARG A 128 -4.40 2.34 -9.49
C ARG A 128 -4.71 2.59 -8.01
N ALA A 129 -3.70 2.92 -7.20
CA ALA A 129 -3.89 3.27 -5.80
C ALA A 129 -4.76 4.53 -5.65
N ARG A 130 -4.56 5.57 -6.48
CA ARG A 130 -5.44 6.76 -6.51
C ARG A 130 -6.88 6.39 -6.84
N GLU A 131 -7.08 5.53 -7.83
CA GLU A 131 -8.42 5.10 -8.22
C GLU A 131 -9.11 4.29 -7.11
N MET A 132 -8.36 3.41 -6.44
CA MET A 132 -8.85 2.65 -5.29
C MET A 132 -9.24 3.57 -4.12
N VAL A 133 -8.39 4.56 -3.81
CA VAL A 133 -8.63 5.58 -2.78
C VAL A 133 -9.88 6.40 -3.09
N SER A 134 -10.02 6.84 -4.34
CA SER A 134 -11.19 7.62 -4.76
C SER A 134 -12.48 6.78 -4.72
N PHE A 135 -12.41 5.52 -5.16
CA PHE A 135 -13.55 4.61 -5.04
C PHE A 135 -13.95 4.38 -3.57
N ALA A 136 -12.98 4.33 -2.65
CA ALA A 136 -13.21 4.21 -1.22
C ALA A 136 -13.72 5.50 -0.55
N GLY A 137 -13.73 6.65 -1.24
CA GLY A 137 -14.16 7.94 -0.67
C GLY A 137 -13.17 8.50 0.35
N LEU A 138 -11.87 8.44 0.01
CA LEU A 138 -10.75 8.89 0.85
C LEU A 138 -9.91 9.99 0.19
N ASP A 139 -10.41 10.63 -0.87
CA ASP A 139 -9.71 11.68 -1.63
C ASP A 139 -9.29 12.88 -0.75
N ASP A 140 -10.06 13.17 0.30
CA ASP A 140 -9.79 14.25 1.27
C ASP A 140 -8.75 13.87 2.34
N GLN A 141 -8.56 12.58 2.58
CA GLN A 141 -7.70 12.03 3.63
C GLN A 141 -6.31 11.61 3.11
N VAL A 142 -6.19 11.29 1.83
CA VAL A 142 -5.02 10.60 1.26
C VAL A 142 -4.38 11.42 0.16
N THR A 143 -3.05 11.48 0.16
CA THR A 143 -2.28 11.88 -1.03
C THR A 143 -1.39 10.74 -1.49
N VAL A 144 -1.63 10.26 -2.72
CA VAL A 144 -0.75 9.28 -3.37
C VAL A 144 0.30 10.02 -4.20
N ILE A 145 1.56 9.88 -3.79
CA ILE A 145 2.73 10.55 -4.35
C ILE A 145 3.49 9.54 -5.21
N GLN A 146 3.70 9.89 -6.48
CA GLN A 146 4.43 9.04 -7.41
C GLN A 146 5.93 9.37 -7.38
N GLY A 147 6.77 8.35 -7.38
CA GLY A 147 8.22 8.46 -7.53
C GLY A 147 9.00 7.76 -6.41
N ALA A 148 10.33 7.83 -6.49
CA ALA A 148 11.19 7.28 -5.45
C ALA A 148 10.96 8.03 -4.13
N PHE A 149 10.80 7.29 -3.04
CA PHE A 149 10.56 7.89 -1.72
C PHE A 149 11.66 8.88 -1.31
N SER A 150 12.92 8.58 -1.63
CA SER A 150 14.08 9.47 -1.38
C SER A 150 13.88 10.86 -1.96
N ASP A 151 13.36 10.93 -3.18
CA ASP A 151 13.22 12.17 -3.94
C ASP A 151 11.96 12.93 -3.48
N GLN A 152 10.97 12.18 -2.99
CA GLN A 152 9.67 12.69 -2.55
C GLN A 152 9.62 13.03 -1.05
N LEU A 153 10.71 12.82 -0.30
CA LEU A 153 10.79 13.09 1.14
C LEU A 153 10.41 14.54 1.50
N HIS A 154 10.57 15.47 0.56
CA HIS A 154 10.20 16.86 0.73
C HIS A 154 8.70 17.07 1.06
N HIS A 155 7.81 16.15 0.66
CA HIS A 155 6.39 16.18 1.02
C HIS A 155 6.15 15.99 2.53
N LEU A 156 7.11 15.42 3.25
CA LEU A 156 7.03 15.20 4.71
C LEU A 156 7.74 16.29 5.52
N LYS A 157 8.40 17.26 4.88
CA LYS A 157 9.11 18.33 5.60
C LYS A 157 8.16 19.11 6.52
N GLY A 158 8.59 19.32 7.77
CA GLY A 158 7.83 20.05 8.78
C GLY A 158 6.65 19.27 9.36
N LYS A 159 6.51 17.96 9.06
CA LYS A 159 5.47 17.10 9.61
C LYS A 159 6.08 16.11 10.61
N THR A 160 5.48 16.01 11.79
CA THR A 160 5.76 14.89 12.71
C THR A 160 4.92 13.69 12.24
N VAL A 161 5.59 12.66 11.72
CA VAL A 161 4.93 11.45 11.21
C VAL A 161 4.97 10.38 12.30
N ASP A 162 3.81 10.03 12.84
CA ASP A 162 3.69 9.19 14.05
C ASP A 162 3.58 7.68 13.75
N VAL A 163 3.49 7.29 12.47
CA VAL A 163 3.57 5.89 12.04
C VAL A 163 4.19 5.83 10.64
N SER A 164 5.32 5.12 10.51
CA SER A 164 5.89 4.70 9.24
C SER A 164 5.49 3.24 8.97
N THR A 165 4.46 2.99 8.18
CA THR A 165 4.19 1.63 7.69
C THR A 165 5.13 1.35 6.52
N LEU A 166 6.21 0.61 6.80
CA LEU A 166 7.10 0.08 5.76
C LEU A 166 6.45 -1.18 5.15
N THR A 167 5.74 -1.04 4.03
CA THR A 167 5.26 -2.19 3.26
C THR A 167 6.40 -2.71 2.39
N TYR A 168 7.33 -3.45 3.02
CA TYR A 168 8.38 -4.19 2.31
C TYR A 168 7.74 -5.35 1.52
N THR A 169 7.35 -5.10 0.27
CA THR A 169 6.98 -6.17 -0.66
C THR A 169 7.44 -5.83 -2.08
N ALA A 170 8.70 -5.40 -2.23
CA ALA A 170 9.58 -5.56 -3.40
C ALA A 170 10.77 -4.58 -3.30
N ILE A 171 11.72 -4.83 -2.41
CA ILE A 171 13.06 -4.24 -2.54
C ILE A 171 14.06 -5.39 -2.55
N TYR A 172 14.21 -5.97 -3.73
CA TYR A 172 15.48 -6.52 -4.20
C TYR A 172 15.58 -6.11 -5.67
N TYR A 173 16.18 -4.95 -5.91
CA TYR A 173 16.86 -4.63 -7.16
C TYR A 173 18.36 -4.86 -6.93
#